data_AF-A0AAN8A284-F1
#
_entry.id   AF-A0AAN8A284-F1
#
_cell.length_a   1.000
_cell.length_b   1.000
_cell.length_c   1.000
_cell.angle_alpha   90.00
_cell.angle_beta   90.00
_cell.angle_gamma   90.00
#
_symmetry.space_group_name_H-M   'P 1'
#
loop_
_entity.id
_entity.type
_entity.pdbx_description
1 polymer ?
#
loop_
_entity_poly.entity_id
_entity_poly.type
_entity_poly.pdbx_seq_one_letter_code
_entity_poly.pdbx_strand_id
1 'polypeptide(L)' 'MFGVWAARRGWAKAIQGKEKSFYRRIQKYRADPSSSSPQNPIPDYYGEKVASVKDYRRWLKDQRAFKLKKNKNLF' A
#
# COMPACT_ATOMS: atom_id res chain seq x y z
N MET A 1 -6.21 25.78 -4.78
CA MET A 1 -6.56 26.48 -3.52
C MET A 1 -6.11 25.75 -2.24
N PHE A 2 -6.04 24.40 -2.20
CA PHE A 2 -5.61 23.68 -0.97
C PHE A 2 -4.13 23.82 -0.59
N GLY A 3 -3.21 23.81 -1.57
CA GLY A 3 -1.76 23.83 -1.30
C GLY A 3 -1.26 25.12 -0.61
N VAL A 4 -1.79 26.27 -1.02
CA VAL A 4 -1.43 27.59 -0.45
C VAL A 4 -1.91 27.72 1.01
N TRP A 5 -3.10 27.19 1.32
CA TRP A 5 -3.66 27.20 2.69
C TRP A 5 -2.90 26.25 3.64
N ALA A 6 -2.54 25.05 3.18
CA ALA A 6 -1.76 24.09 3.96
C ALA A 6 -0.32 24.58 4.23
N ALA A 7 0.29 25.26 3.26
CA ALA A 7 1.60 25.89 3.42
C ALA A 7 1.56 27.01 4.47
N ARG A 8 0.53 27.87 4.42
CA ARG A 8 0.35 28.99 5.36
C ARG A 8 0.09 28.55 6.81
N ARG A 9 -0.40 27.31 7.02
CA ARG A 9 -0.54 26.66 8.34
C ARG A 9 0.67 25.83 8.78
N GLY A 10 1.73 25.77 7.99
CA GLY A 10 2.93 24.97 8.30
C GLY A 10 2.74 23.45 8.18
N TRP A 11 1.65 22.99 7.57
CA TRP A 11 1.32 21.56 7.49
C TRP A 11 2.12 20.80 6.42
N ALA A 12 2.80 21.53 5.53
CA ALA A 12 3.60 20.94 4.45
C ALA A 12 4.61 19.89 4.96
N LYS A 13 5.37 20.19 6.02
CA LYS A 13 6.33 19.25 6.62
C LYS A 13 5.65 18.02 7.23
N ALA A 14 4.51 18.21 7.89
CA ALA A 14 3.75 17.12 8.49
C ALA A 14 3.14 16.19 7.43
N ILE A 15 2.66 16.75 6.32
CA ILE A 15 2.14 15.99 5.17
C ILE A 15 3.28 15.16 4.56
N GLN A 16 4.41 15.77 4.27
CA GLN A 16 5.58 15.07 3.70
C GLN A 16 6.08 13.94 4.62
N GLY A 17 6.09 14.15 5.94
CA GLY A 17 6.44 13.11 6.90
C GLY A 17 5.47 11.93 6.89
N LYS A 18 4.16 12.21 6.85
CA LYS A 18 3.11 11.17 6.75
C LYS A 18 3.19 10.42 5.43
N GLU A 19 3.44 11.12 4.33
CA GLU A 19 3.61 10.54 3.00
C GLU A 19 4.81 9.59 2.94
N LYS A 20 5.97 10.00 3.48
CA LYS A 20 7.13 9.11 3.64
C LYS A 20 6.81 7.87 4.48
N SER A 21 6.06 8.04 5.56
CA SER A 21 5.62 6.91 6.41
C SER A 21 4.67 5.96 5.68
N PHE A 22 3.87 6.47 4.75
CA PHE A 22 2.92 5.70 3.96
C PHE A 22 3.66 4.87 2.91
N TYR A 23 4.59 5.48 2.16
CA TYR A 23 5.43 4.75 1.20
C TYR A 23 6.23 3.62 1.84
N ARG A 24 6.83 3.85 3.02
CA ARG A 24 7.52 2.79 3.77
C ARG A 24 6.60 1.62 4.13
N ARG A 25 5.34 1.90 4.45
CA ARG A 25 4.35 0.86 4.76
C ARG A 25 3.97 0.06 3.51
N ILE A 26 3.76 0.72 2.37
CA ILE A 26 3.52 0.02 1.08
C ILE A 26 4.69 -0.92 0.77
N GLN A 27 5.93 -0.42 0.83
CA GLN A 27 7.12 -1.23 0.58
C GLN A 27 7.24 -2.44 1.51
N LYS A 28 6.84 -2.30 2.77
CA LYS A 28 6.87 -3.40 3.76
C LYS A 28 5.78 -4.45 3.55
N TYR A 29 4.58 -4.03 3.14
CA TYR A 29 3.41 -4.91 3.09
C TYR A 29 3.06 -5.43 1.69
N ARG A 30 3.66 -4.87 0.63
CA ARG A 30 3.49 -5.38 -0.73
C ARG A 30 3.89 -6.85 -0.84
N ALA A 31 3.19 -7.59 -1.69
CA ALA A 31 3.57 -8.94 -2.08
C ALA A 31 4.90 -8.90 -2.84
N ASP A 32 5.70 -9.94 -2.66
CA ASP A 32 6.98 -10.09 -3.34
C ASP A 32 6.72 -10.31 -4.84
N PRO A 33 7.29 -9.49 -5.75
CA PRO A 33 7.04 -9.63 -7.18
C PRO A 33 7.55 -10.96 -7.74
N SER A 34 8.57 -11.57 -7.11
CA SER A 34 9.10 -12.88 -7.50
C SER A 34 8.17 -14.04 -7.10
N SER A 35 7.10 -13.76 -6.35
CA SER A 35 6.11 -14.75 -5.95
C SER A 35 4.85 -14.77 -6.83
N SER A 36 4.87 -14.10 -7.99
CA SER A 36 3.81 -14.22 -8.98
C SER A 36 3.73 -15.66 -9.51
N SER A 37 2.53 -16.22 -9.55
CA SER A 37 2.23 -17.49 -10.22
C SER A 37 1.03 -17.27 -11.14
N PRO A 38 0.91 -17.98 -12.27
CA PRO A 38 -0.27 -17.90 -13.14
C PRO A 38 -1.61 -18.13 -12.41
N GLN A 39 -1.63 -18.94 -11.34
CA GLN A 39 -2.81 -19.17 -10.50
C GLN A 39 -3.03 -18.11 -9.40
N ASN A 40 -2.06 -17.23 -9.16
CA ASN A 40 -2.12 -16.19 -8.14
C ASN A 40 -1.47 -14.90 -8.67
N PRO A 41 -2.20 -14.11 -9.48
CA PRO A 41 -1.69 -12.85 -9.99
C PRO A 41 -1.43 -11.89 -8.84
N ILE A 42 -0.37 -11.09 -8.93
CA ILE A 42 0.00 -10.14 -7.88
C ILE A 42 -1.13 -9.09 -7.72
N PRO A 43 -1.71 -8.94 -6.53
CA PRO A 43 -2.64 -7.85 -6.26
C PRO A 43 -1.88 -6.53 -6.25
N ASP A 44 -2.35 -5.56 -7.04
CA ASP A 44 -1.87 -4.16 -7.16
C ASP A 44 -0.56 -3.87 -6.41
N TYR A 45 0.56 -4.07 -7.11
CA TYR A 45 1.90 -4.13 -6.53
C TYR A 45 2.34 -2.83 -5.83
N TYR A 46 1.88 -1.68 -6.33
CA TYR A 46 2.20 -0.36 -5.79
C TYR A 46 1.07 0.26 -4.96
N GLY A 47 -0.12 -0.34 -4.95
CA GLY A 47 -1.30 0.25 -4.32
C GLY A 47 -1.80 1.47 -5.09
N GLU A 48 -1.71 1.44 -6.42
CA GLU A 48 -2.15 2.51 -7.32
C GLU A 48 -3.64 2.85 -7.13
N LYS A 49 -4.44 1.90 -6.64
CA LYS A 49 -5.87 2.08 -6.35
C LYS A 49 -6.16 2.61 -4.95
N VAL A 50 -5.14 2.89 -4.13
CA VAL A 50 -5.32 3.39 -2.76
C VAL A 50 -5.56 4.90 -2.77
N ALA A 51 -6.83 5.29 -2.91
CA ALA A 51 -7.25 6.70 -2.81
C ALA A 51 -7.72 7.08 -1.38
N SER A 52 -7.98 6.10 -0.52
CA SER A 52 -8.48 6.32 0.84
C SER A 52 -7.92 5.34 1.87
N VAL A 53 -8.12 5.65 3.16
CA VAL A 53 -7.78 4.73 4.26
C VAL A 53 -8.57 3.42 4.18
N LYS A 54 -9.82 3.46 3.68
CA LYS A 54 -10.64 2.26 3.48
C LYS A 54 -10.03 1.36 2.42
N ASP A 55 -9.59 1.95 1.31
CA ASP A 55 -8.94 1.22 0.21
C ASP A 55 -7.60 0.66 0.66
N TYR A 56 -6.83 1.40 1.46
CA TYR A 56 -5.59 0.91 2.06
C TYR A 56 -5.83 -0.33 2.94
N ARG A 57 -6.89 -0.33 3.76
CA ARG A 57 -7.24 -1.49 4.60
C ARG A 57 -7.67 -2.69 3.77
N ARG A 58 -8.38 -2.46 2.66
CA ARG A 58 -8.74 -3.52 1.70
C ARG A 58 -7.48 -4.10 1.03
N TRP A 59 -6.61 -3.22 0.53
CA TRP A 59 -5.33 -3.60 -0.06
C TRP A 59 -4.50 -4.47 0.90
N LEU A 60 -4.38 -4.09 2.19
CA LEU A 60 -3.69 -4.91 3.19
C LEU A 60 -4.30 -6.31 3.36
N LYS A 61 -5.63 -6.45 3.25
CA LYS A 61 -6.30 -7.76 3.29
C LYS A 61 -5.95 -8.58 2.05
N ASP A 62 -5.94 -7.96 0.88
CA ASP A 62 -5.59 -8.61 -0.39
C ASP A 62 -4.14 -9.12 -0.35
N GLN A 63 -3.20 -8.31 0.17
CA GLN A 63 -1.80 -8.72 0.38
C GLN A 63 -1.68 -9.91 1.36
N ARG A 64 -2.49 -9.94 2.44
CA ARG A 64 -2.51 -11.07 3.39
C ARG A 64 -3.09 -12.34 2.76
N ALA A 65 -4.19 -12.22 2.01
CA ALA A 65 -4.81 -13.33 1.32
C ALA A 65 -3.85 -13.97 0.30
N PHE A 66 -3.09 -13.14 -0.43
CA PHE A 66 -2.05 -13.59 -1.34
C PHE A 66 -0.95 -14.39 -0.62
N LYS A 67 -0.45 -13.90 0.52
CA LYS A 67 0.54 -14.63 1.35
C LYS A 67 -0.01 -15.95 1.89
N LEU A 68 -1.27 -15.98 2.34
CA LEU A 68 -1.89 -17.19 2.86
C LEU A 68 -2.06 -18.28 1.79
N LYS A 69 -2.49 -17.90 0.57
CA LYS A 69 -2.59 -18.82 -0.57
C LYS A 69 -1.24 -19.45 -0.91
N LYS A 70 -0.16 -18.66 -0.89
CA LYS A 70 1.20 -19.18 -1.08
C LYS A 70 1.55 -20.25 -0.03
N ASN A 71 1.30 -19.97 1.24
CA ASN A 71 1.62 -20.91 2.33
C ASN A 71 0.78 -22.19 2.29
N LYS A 72 -0.49 -22.12 1.84
CA LYS A 72 -1.33 -23.32 1.68
C LYS A 72 -0.89 -24.24 0.54
N ASN A 73 -0.29 -23.69 -0.51
CA ASN A 73 0.23 -24.48 -1.64
C ASN A 73 1.60 -25.12 -1.36
N LEU A 74 2.18 -24.90 -0.17
CA LEU A 74 3.47 -25.44 0.25
C LEU A 74 3.34 -26.69 1.15
N PHE A 75 2.11 -27.17 1.41
CA PHE A 75 1.80 -28.39 2.16
C PHE A 75 0.87 -29.28 1.34
#